data_AF-A0A1C3TML0-F1
#
_entry.id   AF-A0A1C3TML0-F1
#
_cell.length_a   1.000
_cell.length_b   1.000
_cell.length_c   1.000
_cell.angle_alpha   90.00
_cell.angle_beta   90.00
_cell.angle_gamma   90.00
#
_symmetry.space_group_name_H-M   'P 1'
#
loop_
_entity.id
_entity.type
_entity.pdbx_description
1 polymer ?
#
loop_
_entity_poly.entity_id
_entity_poly.type
_entity_poly.pdbx_seq_one_letter_code
_entity_poly.pdbx_strand_id
1 'polypeptide(L)'
;MTSRLALALAATLGLAMPAYANPATPAAAQAAMIDKEHKAAGKPSFKLAAWDWACYTEKVRRAKYDFDESQLKPCFELKNVLENGVFYAANQEYGLTFKHCSDLPTYRDDLLVYDVFDADGQQLAIFIADMYARQSKRGGA
;
A
#
# COMPACT_ATOMS: atom_id res chain seq x y z
N MET A 1 33.31 23.16 9.42
CA MET A 1 32.64 21.87 9.22
C MET A 1 31.14 22.08 9.36
N THR A 2 30.45 22.42 8.28
CA THR A 2 28.98 22.44 8.25
C THR A 2 28.52 20.99 8.28
N SER A 3 27.87 20.59 9.37
CA SER A 3 27.35 19.23 9.56
C SER A 3 26.44 18.83 8.40
N ARG A 4 26.52 17.57 7.95
CA ARG A 4 25.62 16.96 6.94
C ARG A 4 24.14 17.19 7.26
N LEU A 5 23.80 17.45 8.52
CA LEU A 5 22.45 17.75 8.98
C LEU A 5 21.87 19.05 8.39
N ALA A 6 22.66 20.13 8.29
CA ALA A 6 22.15 21.43 7.86
C ALA A 6 21.88 21.47 6.36
N LEU A 7 22.75 20.84 5.56
CA LEU A 7 22.55 20.72 4.11
C LEU A 7 21.42 19.74 3.77
N ALA A 8 21.27 18.65 4.53
CA ALA A 8 20.16 17.72 4.39
C ALA A 8 18.81 18.39 4.73
N LEU A 9 18.74 19.19 5.81
CA LEU A 9 17.52 19.89 6.22
C LEU A 9 17.08 20.94 5.20
N ALA A 10 18.03 21.74 4.69
CA ALA A 10 17.74 22.72 3.64
C ALA A 10 17.28 22.05 2.33
N ALA A 11 17.88 20.91 1.96
CA ALA A 11 17.46 20.14 0.80
C ALA A 11 16.09 19.46 1.01
N THR A 12 15.79 18.94 2.21
CA THR A 12 14.47 18.37 2.51
C THR A 12 13.38 19.44 2.49
N LEU A 13 13.62 20.60 3.11
CA LEU A 13 12.67 21.71 3.09
C LEU A 13 12.49 22.28 1.68
N GLY A 14 13.58 22.42 0.91
CA GLY A 14 13.55 22.89 -0.48
C GLY A 14 12.77 21.99 -1.43
N LEU A 15 12.74 20.67 -1.19
CA LEU A 15 11.94 19.71 -1.97
C LEU A 15 10.50 19.57 -1.47
N ALA A 16 10.28 19.70 -0.15
CA ALA A 16 8.96 19.52 0.45
C ALA A 16 8.01 20.67 0.09
N MET A 17 8.47 21.92 0.22
CA MET A 17 7.63 23.11 0.04
C MET A 17 6.92 23.21 -1.32
N PRO A 18 7.56 22.95 -2.49
CA PRO A 18 6.87 22.96 -3.77
C PRO A 18 5.82 21.85 -3.93
N ALA A 19 5.99 20.71 -3.25
CA ALA A 19 4.97 19.64 -3.24
C ALA A 19 3.69 20.05 -2.46
N TYR A 20 3.83 20.88 -1.42
CA TYR A 20 2.71 21.41 -0.64
C TYR A 20 2.02 22.64 -1.26
N ALA A 21 2.68 23.33 -2.19
CA ALA A 21 2.19 24.56 -2.81
C ALA A 21 1.22 24.36 -3.99
N ASN A 22 0.81 23.12 -4.30
CA ASN A 22 -0.07 22.84 -5.43
C ASN A 22 -1.48 23.42 -5.18
N PRO A 23 -1.97 24.38 -5.99
CA PRO A 23 -3.28 25.03 -5.78
C PRO A 23 -4.47 24.09 -6.02
N ALA A 24 -4.29 22.99 -6.75
CA ALA A 24 -5.30 21.95 -6.94
C ALA A 24 -5.16 20.86 -5.88
N THR A 25 -5.35 21.22 -4.60
CA THR A 25 -5.21 20.25 -3.51
C THR A 25 -6.37 19.24 -3.52
N PRO A 26 -6.11 17.95 -3.20
CA PRO A 26 -7.15 16.97 -2.95
C PRO A 26 -8.19 17.44 -1.90
N ALA A 27 -7.74 18.24 -0.93
CA ALA A 27 -8.59 18.84 0.10
C ALA A 27 -9.69 19.74 -0.47
N ALA A 28 -9.40 20.54 -1.50
CA ALA A 28 -10.39 21.42 -2.12
C ALA A 28 -11.48 20.61 -2.86
N ALA A 29 -11.08 19.55 -3.57
CA ALA A 29 -12.03 18.66 -4.24
C ALA A 29 -12.94 17.92 -3.25
N GLN A 30 -12.38 17.49 -2.11
CA GLN A 30 -13.14 16.85 -1.04
C GLN A 30 -14.10 17.83 -0.35
N ALA A 31 -13.67 19.07 -0.07
CA ALA A 31 -14.54 20.11 0.48
C ALA A 31 -15.73 20.42 -0.43
N ALA A 32 -15.48 20.55 -1.74
CA ALA A 32 -16.55 20.74 -2.72
C ALA A 32 -17.50 19.53 -2.79
N MET A 33 -17.00 18.30 -2.58
CA MET A 33 -17.84 17.10 -2.49
C MET A 33 -18.73 17.13 -1.25
N ILE A 34 -18.18 17.52 -0.09
CA ILE A 34 -18.94 17.70 1.16
C ILE A 34 -20.08 18.70 0.94
N ASP A 35 -19.77 19.89 0.42
CA ASP A 35 -20.75 20.95 0.17
C ASP A 35 -21.88 20.47 -0.75
N LYS A 36 -21.53 19.77 -1.83
CA LYS A 36 -22.47 19.25 -2.81
C LYS A 36 -23.44 18.24 -2.18
N GLU A 37 -22.93 17.25 -1.46
CA GLU A 37 -23.75 16.20 -0.85
C GLU A 37 -24.63 16.74 0.28
N HIS A 38 -24.09 17.61 1.14
CA HIS A 38 -24.83 18.18 2.25
C HIS A 38 -25.95 19.12 1.78
N LYS A 39 -25.68 19.93 0.75
CA LYS A 39 -26.71 20.75 0.10
C LYS A 39 -27.85 19.89 -0.48
N ALA A 40 -27.53 18.79 -1.15
CA ALA A 40 -28.52 17.86 -1.68
C ALA A 40 -29.35 17.17 -0.58
N ALA A 41 -28.74 16.91 0.58
CA ALA A 41 -29.39 16.30 1.73
C ALA A 41 -30.12 17.29 2.66
N GLY A 42 -30.12 18.60 2.35
CA GLY A 42 -30.69 19.62 3.24
C GLY A 42 -29.96 19.76 4.59
N LYS A 43 -28.69 19.36 4.65
CA LYS A 43 -27.85 19.40 5.86
C LYS A 43 -26.87 20.57 5.80
N PRO A 44 -26.47 21.14 6.94
CA PRO A 44 -25.39 22.12 6.97
C PRO A 44 -24.07 21.48 6.52
N SER A 45 -23.27 22.21 5.75
CA SER A 45 -21.92 21.79 5.39
C SER A 45 -20.97 21.85 6.60
N PHE A 46 -19.82 21.20 6.49
CA PHE A 46 -18.80 21.16 7.54
C PHE A 46 -17.39 21.22 6.97
N LYS A 47 -16.44 21.63 7.80
CA LYS A 47 -15.02 21.69 7.44
C LYS A 47 -14.42 20.29 7.49
N LEU A 48 -13.80 19.87 6.39
CA LEU A 48 -13.06 18.60 6.28
C LEU A 48 -12.08 18.40 7.45
N ALA A 49 -12.20 17.27 8.16
CA ALA A 49 -11.26 16.84 9.18
C ALA A 49 -10.44 15.61 8.71
N ALA A 50 -9.40 15.25 9.48
CA ALA A 50 -8.46 14.20 9.08
C ALA A 50 -9.12 12.82 8.88
N TRP A 51 -10.12 12.46 9.70
CA TRP A 51 -10.83 11.19 9.60
C TRP A 51 -11.79 11.11 8.41
N ASP A 52 -12.19 12.26 7.84
CA ASP A 52 -13.09 12.32 6.67
C ASP A 52 -12.35 12.02 5.36
N TRP A 53 -11.02 12.14 5.37
CA TRP A 53 -10.19 12.15 4.17
C TRP A 53 -10.37 10.91 3.30
N ALA A 54 -10.28 9.71 3.88
CA ALA A 54 -10.41 8.46 3.13
C ALA A 54 -11.79 8.34 2.47
N CYS A 55 -12.86 8.66 3.21
CA CYS A 55 -14.23 8.59 2.71
C CYS A 55 -14.47 9.54 1.53
N TYR A 56 -14.07 10.82 1.66
CA TYR A 56 -14.29 11.78 0.59
C TYR A 56 -13.29 11.65 -0.57
N THR A 57 -12.10 11.07 -0.35
CA THR A 57 -11.21 10.65 -1.44
C THR A 57 -11.91 9.65 -2.36
N GLU A 58 -12.53 8.61 -1.80
CA GLU A 58 -13.24 7.61 -2.60
C GLU A 58 -14.43 8.20 -3.35
N LYS A 59 -15.18 9.12 -2.74
CA LYS A 59 -16.29 9.82 -3.40
C LYS A 59 -15.82 10.65 -4.59
N VAL A 60 -14.73 11.41 -4.41
CA VAL A 60 -14.12 12.20 -5.49
C VAL A 60 -13.60 11.28 -6.60
N ARG A 61 -12.94 10.16 -6.25
CA ARG A 61 -12.43 9.18 -7.21
C ARG A 61 -13.57 8.57 -8.03
N ARG A 62 -14.65 8.12 -7.38
CA ARG A 62 -15.84 7.57 -8.04
C ARG A 62 -16.48 8.60 -8.97
N ALA A 63 -16.66 9.85 -8.52
CA ALA A 63 -17.26 10.89 -9.35
C ALA A 63 -16.40 11.26 -10.57
N LYS A 64 -15.07 11.14 -10.48
CA LYS A 64 -14.14 11.53 -11.54
C LYS A 64 -13.83 10.40 -12.53
N TYR A 65 -13.81 9.16 -12.07
CA TYR A 65 -13.31 8.01 -12.84
C TYR A 65 -14.32 6.88 -12.99
N ASP A 66 -15.52 7.03 -12.43
CA ASP A 66 -16.55 5.96 -12.35
C ASP A 66 -15.98 4.65 -11.78
N PHE A 67 -15.08 4.79 -10.80
CA PHE A 67 -14.29 3.71 -10.26
C PHE A 67 -14.48 3.59 -8.75
N ASP A 68 -14.59 2.34 -8.27
CA ASP A 68 -14.72 1.99 -6.86
C ASP A 68 -13.60 1.02 -6.46
N GLU A 69 -12.74 1.43 -5.53
CA GLU A 69 -11.63 0.60 -5.06
C GLU A 69 -12.09 -0.73 -4.46
N SER A 70 -13.30 -0.79 -3.89
CA SER A 70 -13.84 -2.04 -3.34
C SER A 70 -14.05 -3.13 -4.40
N GLN A 71 -14.19 -2.75 -5.68
CA GLN A 71 -14.28 -3.70 -6.80
C GLN A 71 -12.97 -4.43 -7.05
N LEU A 72 -11.82 -3.88 -6.62
CA LEU A 72 -10.53 -4.53 -6.77
C LEU A 72 -10.22 -5.55 -5.67
N LYS A 73 -10.86 -5.44 -4.50
CA LYS A 73 -10.58 -6.30 -3.34
C LYS A 73 -10.64 -7.81 -3.67
N PRO A 74 -11.61 -8.32 -4.45
CA PRO A 74 -11.65 -9.74 -4.83
C PRO A 74 -10.51 -10.16 -5.76
N CYS A 75 -9.92 -9.23 -6.52
CA CYS A 75 -8.83 -9.51 -7.46
C CYS A 75 -7.48 -9.64 -6.77
N PHE A 76 -7.33 -9.07 -5.57
CA PHE A 76 -6.09 -9.08 -4.78
C PHE A 76 -6.13 -10.14 -3.66
N GLU A 77 -6.39 -11.40 -4.05
CA GLU A 77 -6.25 -12.54 -3.14
C GLU A 77 -4.76 -12.75 -2.79
N LEU A 78 -4.45 -12.92 -1.50
CA LEU A 78 -3.08 -12.90 -0.96
C LEU A 78 -2.15 -13.89 -1.66
N LYS A 79 -2.58 -15.17 -1.75
CA LYS A 79 -1.73 -16.21 -2.32
C LYS A 79 -1.52 -15.98 -3.82
N ASN A 80 -2.56 -15.56 -4.54
CA ASN A 80 -2.47 -15.20 -5.94
C ASN A 80 -1.52 -14.02 -6.19
N VAL A 81 -1.59 -12.97 -5.38
CA VAL A 81 -0.67 -11.81 -5.47
C VAL A 81 0.77 -12.23 -5.20
N LEU A 82 0.99 -13.12 -4.23
CA LEU A 82 2.32 -13.61 -3.90
C LEU A 82 2.88 -14.50 -5.02
N GLU A 83 2.16 -15.53 -5.43
CA GLU A 83 2.64 -16.54 -6.38
C GLU A 83 2.61 -16.04 -7.83
N ASN A 84 1.50 -15.47 -8.27
CA ASN A 84 1.32 -15.03 -9.66
C ASN A 84 1.66 -13.54 -9.88
N GLY A 85 2.04 -12.82 -8.82
CA GLY A 85 2.52 -11.44 -8.90
C GLY A 85 4.00 -11.34 -8.54
N VAL A 86 4.30 -11.46 -7.24
CA VAL A 86 5.66 -11.23 -6.71
C VAL A 86 6.64 -12.29 -7.19
N PHE A 87 6.32 -13.58 -7.02
CA PHE A 87 7.21 -14.68 -7.45
C PHE A 87 7.29 -14.78 -8.96
N TYR A 88 6.17 -14.56 -9.67
CA TYR A 88 6.18 -14.48 -11.12
C TYR A 88 7.15 -13.38 -11.62
N ALA A 89 7.08 -12.17 -11.07
CA ALA A 89 8.00 -11.10 -11.45
C ALA A 89 9.48 -11.46 -11.15
N ALA A 90 9.75 -12.08 -9.99
CA ALA A 90 11.09 -12.53 -9.63
C ALA A 90 11.61 -13.64 -10.57
N ASN A 91 10.73 -14.54 -11.02
CA ASN A 91 11.08 -15.54 -12.03
C ASN A 91 11.42 -14.87 -13.37
N GLN A 92 10.62 -13.92 -13.82
CA GLN A 92 10.84 -13.25 -15.09
C GLN A 92 12.15 -12.44 -15.13
N GLU A 93 12.52 -11.81 -14.01
CA GLU A 93 13.72 -10.95 -13.93
C GLU A 93 14.99 -11.76 -13.60
N TYR A 94 14.88 -12.74 -12.70
CA TYR A 94 16.05 -13.42 -12.12
C TYR A 94 16.09 -14.94 -12.36
N GLY A 95 15.05 -15.53 -12.95
CA GLY A 95 14.96 -16.98 -13.15
C GLY A 95 14.65 -17.79 -11.88
N LEU A 96 14.38 -17.12 -10.74
CA LEU A 96 14.10 -17.80 -9.47
C LEU A 96 12.81 -18.62 -9.55
N THR A 97 12.79 -19.79 -8.91
CA THR A 97 11.58 -20.61 -8.77
C THR A 97 11.27 -20.89 -7.30
N PHE A 98 9.98 -21.04 -7.00
CA PHE A 98 9.46 -21.14 -5.64
C PHE A 98 8.60 -22.39 -5.51
N LYS A 99 8.89 -23.23 -4.51
CA LYS A 99 8.13 -24.44 -4.23
C LYS A 99 7.57 -24.40 -2.82
N HIS A 100 6.26 -24.53 -2.67
CA HIS A 100 5.64 -24.58 -1.35
C HIS A 100 6.20 -25.75 -0.52
N CYS A 101 6.58 -25.46 0.71
CA CYS A 101 7.17 -26.39 1.66
C CYS A 101 6.25 -26.50 2.90
N SER A 102 5.92 -27.72 3.31
CA SER A 102 4.98 -28.00 4.40
C SER A 102 5.53 -28.99 5.44
N ASP A 103 6.75 -29.45 5.24
CA ASP A 103 7.44 -30.48 6.01
C ASP A 103 8.42 -29.90 7.05
N LEU A 104 8.64 -28.59 7.01
CA LEU A 104 9.46 -27.89 8.00
C LEU A 104 8.66 -27.55 9.27
N PRO A 105 9.27 -27.69 10.46
CA PRO A 105 8.64 -27.22 11.69
C PRO A 105 8.50 -25.69 11.67
N THR A 106 7.28 -25.20 11.86
CA THR A 106 6.98 -23.77 11.93
C THR A 106 6.54 -23.36 13.34
N TYR A 107 6.63 -22.07 13.64
CA TYR A 107 6.12 -21.52 14.91
C TYR A 107 4.63 -21.16 14.84
N ARG A 108 4.00 -21.25 13.65
CA ARG A 108 2.57 -21.03 13.39
C ARG A 108 2.13 -21.82 12.14
N ASP A 109 0.86 -22.20 12.11
CA ASP A 109 0.28 -23.03 11.05
C ASP A 109 -0.18 -22.25 9.80
N ASP A 110 -0.36 -20.93 9.92
CA ASP A 110 -0.84 -20.05 8.84
C ASP A 110 0.29 -19.39 8.03
N LEU A 111 1.53 -19.84 8.22
CA LEU A 111 2.67 -19.36 7.46
C LEU A 111 2.68 -19.98 6.07
N LEU A 112 2.98 -19.17 5.05
CA LEU A 112 3.32 -19.69 3.73
C LEU A 112 4.85 -19.84 3.66
N VAL A 113 5.32 -21.06 3.44
CA VAL A 113 6.76 -21.38 3.42
C VAL A 113 7.12 -21.92 2.04
N TYR A 114 8.24 -21.45 1.49
CA TYR A 114 8.70 -21.82 0.15
C TYR A 114 10.20 -22.11 0.15
N ASP A 115 10.59 -23.20 -0.50
CA ASP A 115 11.96 -23.35 -1.00
C ASP A 115 12.14 -22.44 -2.21
N VAL A 116 13.26 -21.72 -2.24
CA VAL A 116 13.65 -20.85 -3.35
C VAL A 116 14.83 -21.48 -4.06
N PHE A 117 14.72 -21.65 -5.37
CA PHE A 117 15.78 -22.17 -6.22
C PHE A 117 16.26 -21.11 -7.19
N ASP A 118 17.57 -21.08 -7.42
CA ASP A 118 18.19 -20.24 -8.45
C ASP A 118 17.91 -20.80 -9.86
N ALA A 119 18.26 -20.04 -10.89
CA ALA A 119 18.03 -20.39 -12.30
C ALA A 119 18.76 -21.67 -12.73
N ASP A 120 19.84 -22.05 -12.03
CA ASP A 120 20.57 -23.30 -12.26
C ASP A 120 19.96 -24.52 -11.54
N GLY A 121 18.88 -24.31 -10.78
CA GLY A 121 18.15 -25.32 -10.03
C GLY A 121 18.73 -25.62 -8.64
N GLN A 122 19.80 -24.94 -8.21
CA GLN A 122 20.31 -25.07 -6.85
C GLN A 122 19.40 -24.36 -5.85
N GLN A 123 19.21 -24.97 -4.67
CA GLN A 123 18.44 -24.35 -3.60
C GLN A 123 19.23 -23.15 -3.04
N LEU A 124 18.61 -21.98 -3.09
CA LEU A 124 19.21 -20.71 -2.67
C LEU A 124 18.81 -20.34 -1.23
N ALA A 125 17.52 -20.50 -0.89
CA ALA A 125 16.99 -20.05 0.39
C ALA A 125 15.67 -20.74 0.75
N ILE A 126 15.19 -20.46 1.97
CA ILE A 126 13.81 -20.68 2.41
C ILE A 126 13.18 -19.30 2.62
N PHE A 127 12.02 -19.06 2.01
CA PHE A 127 11.21 -17.86 2.18
C PHE A 127 10.00 -18.17 3.05
N ILE A 128 9.73 -17.31 4.05
CA ILE A 128 8.59 -17.45 4.96
C ILE A 128 7.76 -16.17 4.94
N ALA A 129 6.47 -16.31 4.61
CA ALA A 129 5.49 -15.24 4.59
C ALA A 129 4.53 -15.36 5.79
N ASP A 130 4.74 -14.49 6.80
CA ASP A 130 3.84 -14.32 7.97
C ASP A 130 2.99 -13.05 7.76
N MET A 131 1.83 -13.18 7.10
CA MET A 131 1.10 -12.04 6.50
C MET A 131 0.02 -11.42 7.39
N TYR A 132 -0.34 -12.06 8.50
CA TYR A 132 -1.45 -11.61 9.36
C TYR A 132 -0.97 -10.86 10.61
N ALA A 133 -1.70 -9.80 10.95
CA ALA A 133 -1.51 -9.02 12.17
C ALA A 133 -1.98 -9.79 13.40
N ARG A 134 -1.30 -9.59 14.53
CA ARG A 134 -1.63 -10.21 15.82
C ARG A 134 -0.99 -9.43 16.97
N GLN A 135 -1.50 -9.60 18.19
CA GLN A 135 -1.03 -8.89 19.38
C GLN A 135 0.47 -9.09 19.66
N SER A 136 0.99 -10.29 19.40
CA SER A 136 2.42 -10.61 19.61
C SER A 136 3.34 -10.13 18.48
N LYS A 137 2.79 -9.54 17.41
CA LYS A 137 3.55 -9.04 16.26
C LYS A 137 3.45 -7.52 16.23
N ARG A 138 4.61 -6.86 16.13
CA ARG A 138 4.68 -5.40 15.94
C ARG A 138 4.00 -5.01 14.63
N GLY A 139 3.20 -3.94 14.65
CA GLY A 139 2.53 -3.42 13.46
C GLY A 139 3.50 -2.78 12.45
N GLY A 140 3.08 -2.75 11.18
CA GLY A 140 3.85 -2.29 10.03
C GLY A 140 4.34 -3.43 9.13
N ALA A 141 5.05 -3.06 8.08
CA ALA A 141 5.86 -3.91 7.20
C ALA A 141 6.98 -3.01 6.62
#